data_AF-A0A967WV71-F1
#
_entry.id   AF-A0A967WV71-F1
#
_cell.length_a   1.000
_cell.length_b   1.000
_cell.length_c   1.000
_cell.angle_alpha   90.00
_cell.angle_beta   90.00
_cell.angle_gamma   90.00
#
_symmetry.space_group_name_H-M   'P 1'
#
loop_
_entity.id
_entity.type
_entity.pdbx_description
1 polymer ?
#
loop_
_entity_poly.entity_id
_entity_poly.type
_entity_poly.pdbx_seq_one_letter_code
_entity_poly.pdbx_strand_id
1 'polypeptide(L)'
;MWYNSAVTVLHYKGQSSRQRSEFANAHFYETMRLFHDKHFREQSPAPVNWLIYAGVGLLGGWAQLRDRLRPEQERGVASALPVKAEQSGT
;
A
#
# COMPACT_ATOMS: atom_id res chain seq x y z
N MET A 1 1.15 -31.27 -9.53
CA MET A 1 1.75 -30.36 -8.54
C MET A 1 2.70 -31.19 -7.67
N TRP A 2 3.97 -30.82 -7.56
CA TRP A 2 4.94 -31.48 -6.68
C TRP A 2 5.32 -30.50 -5.56
N TYR A 3 5.26 -30.96 -4.30
CA TYR A 3 5.68 -30.17 -3.13
C TYR A 3 6.96 -30.78 -2.57
N ASN A 4 8.02 -29.98 -2.51
CA ASN A 4 9.29 -30.38 -1.90
C ASN A 4 9.38 -29.73 -0.51
N SER A 5 9.36 -30.54 0.54
CA SER A 5 9.39 -30.08 1.95
C SER A 5 10.78 -29.72 2.45
N ALA A 6 11.85 -29.98 1.69
CA ALA A 6 13.22 -29.67 2.09
C ALA A 6 13.63 -28.21 1.83
N VAL A 7 12.69 -27.37 1.37
CA VAL A 7 12.97 -25.96 1.05
C VAL A 7 12.72 -25.09 2.27
N THR A 8 13.76 -24.36 2.71
CA THR A 8 13.63 -23.32 3.74
C THR A 8 13.29 -21.99 3.07
N VAL A 9 12.10 -21.45 3.34
CA VAL A 9 11.65 -20.15 2.78
C VAL A 9 11.83 -19.05 3.83
N LEU A 10 12.79 -18.17 3.59
CA LEU A 10 13.02 -16.99 4.44
C LEU A 10 11.99 -15.90 4.15
N HIS A 11 11.07 -15.68 5.09
CA HIS A 11 10.06 -14.63 5.00
C HIS A 11 10.57 -13.33 5.61
N TYR A 12 10.95 -12.38 4.77
CA TYR A 12 11.27 -11.03 5.21
C TYR A 12 9.98 -10.24 5.49
N LYS A 13 9.78 -9.86 6.75
CA LYS A 13 8.60 -9.12 7.21
C LYS A 13 8.47 -7.80 6.44
N GLY A 14 7.33 -7.64 5.74
CA GLY A 14 7.03 -6.43 4.97
C GLY A 14 7.54 -6.40 3.53
N GLN A 15 8.32 -7.39 3.06
CA GLN A 15 8.78 -7.40 1.66
C GLN A 15 7.64 -7.51 0.64
N SER A 16 6.61 -8.30 0.94
CA SER A 16 5.43 -8.42 0.07
C SER A 16 4.70 -7.07 -0.11
N SER A 17 4.45 -6.35 1.00
CA SER A 17 3.87 -5.01 0.94
C SER A 17 4.75 -3.99 0.21
N ARG A 18 6.08 -4.10 0.32
CA ARG A 18 7.02 -3.21 -0.39
C ARG A 18 6.97 -3.40 -1.89
N GLN A 19 6.92 -4.65 -2.35
CA GLN A 19 7.09 -4.99 -3.77
C GLN A 19 5.93 -4.50 -4.65
N ARG A 20 4.71 -4.39 -4.10
CA ARG A 20 3.51 -3.95 -4.85
C ARG A 20 2.76 -2.81 -4.16
N SER A 21 3.45 -1.96 -3.41
CA SER A 21 2.82 -0.86 -2.66
C SER A 21 2.04 0.11 -3.57
N GLU A 22 2.56 0.44 -4.75
CA GLU A 22 1.89 1.34 -5.71
C GLU A 22 0.57 0.74 -6.20
N PHE A 23 0.61 -0.53 -6.61
CA PHE A 23 -0.55 -1.28 -7.08
C PHE A 23 -1.61 -1.47 -5.99
N ALA A 24 -1.19 -1.75 -4.75
CA ALA A 24 -2.08 -1.86 -3.61
C ALA A 24 -2.79 -0.52 -3.31
N ASN A 25 -2.05 0.59 -3.34
CA ASN A 25 -2.63 1.92 -3.16
C ASN A 25 -3.64 2.26 -4.25
N ALA A 26 -3.34 1.99 -5.52
CA ALA A 26 -4.25 2.25 -6.63
C ALA A 26 -5.59 1.50 -6.47
N HIS A 27 -5.53 0.20 -6.18
CA HIS A 27 -6.74 -0.61 -5.96
C HIS A 27 -7.52 -0.21 -4.71
N PHE A 28 -6.85 0.29 -3.68
CA PHE A 28 -7.52 0.80 -2.49
C PHE A 28 -8.43 2.00 -2.81
N TYR A 29 -7.92 2.98 -3.57
CA TYR A 29 -8.73 4.13 -3.99
C TYR A 29 -9.80 3.77 -5.03
N GLU A 30 -9.51 2.82 -5.92
CA GLU A 30 -10.53 2.26 -6.82
C GLU A 30 -11.68 1.63 -6.03
N THR A 31 -11.36 0.84 -5.01
CA THR A 31 -12.35 0.19 -4.14
C THR A 31 -13.16 1.22 -3.36
N MET A 32 -12.54 2.30 -2.87
CA MET A 32 -13.29 3.41 -2.24
C MET A 32 -14.32 4.00 -3.19
N ARG A 33 -13.94 4.23 -4.45
CA ARG A 33 -14.86 4.75 -5.47
C ARG A 33 -16.01 3.78 -5.70
N LEU A 34 -15.73 2.49 -5.86
CA LEU A 34 -16.73 1.45 -6.07
C LEU A 34 -17.68 1.30 -4.87
N PHE A 35 -17.14 1.37 -3.66
CA PHE A 35 -17.91 1.30 -2.42
C PHE A 35 -18.88 2.49 -2.30
N HIS A 36 -18.38 3.69 -2.57
CA HIS A 36 -19.20 4.90 -2.57
C HIS A 36 -20.30 4.84 -3.63
N ASP A 37 -19.96 4.37 -4.84
CA ASP A 37 -20.91 4.19 -5.93
C ASP A 37 -22.04 3.24 -5.53
N LYS A 38 -21.71 2.15 -4.83
CA LYS A 38 -22.66 1.12 -4.44
C LYS A 38 -23.57 1.52 -3.26
N HIS A 39 -23.05 2.27 -2.28
CA HIS A 39 -23.79 2.52 -1.03
C HIS A 39 -24.40 3.92 -0.95
N PHE A 40 -23.77 4.91 -1.59
CA PHE A 40 -24.06 6.32 -1.34
C PHE A 40 -24.47 7.10 -2.57
N ARG A 41 -24.30 6.56 -3.79
CA ARG A 41 -24.68 7.25 -5.03
C ARG A 41 -26.16 7.63 -5.08
N GLU A 42 -27.03 6.73 -4.64
CA GLU A 42 -28.50 6.93 -4.67
C GLU A 42 -29.01 7.73 -3.48
N GLN A 43 -28.31 7.69 -2.34
CA GLN A 43 -28.74 8.33 -1.09
C GLN A 43 -28.16 9.73 -0.88
N SER A 44 -27.06 10.07 -1.55
CA SER A 44 -26.34 11.33 -1.32
C SER A 44 -26.68 12.38 -2.39
N PRO A 45 -26.85 13.66 -2.01
CA PRO A 45 -27.08 14.73 -2.96
C PRO A 45 -25.85 14.94 -3.87
N ALA A 46 -26.09 15.33 -5.12
CA ALA A 46 -25.08 15.50 -6.17
C ALA A 46 -23.77 16.23 -5.75
N PRO A 47 -23.78 17.33 -4.98
CA PRO A 47 -22.54 18.00 -4.55
C PRO A 47 -21.68 17.14 -3.62
N VAL A 48 -22.30 16.32 -2.76
CA VAL A 48 -21.59 15.42 -1.84
C VAL A 48 -20.90 14.31 -2.62
N ASN A 49 -21.62 13.71 -3.58
CA ASN A 49 -21.03 12.72 -4.49
C ASN A 49 -19.82 13.31 -5.24
N TRP A 50 -19.95 14.54 -5.74
CA TRP A 50 -18.86 15.22 -6.45
C TRP A 50 -17.64 15.47 -5.55
N LEU A 51 -17.85 15.94 -4.32
CA LEU A 51 -16.77 16.16 -3.35
C LEU A 51 -16.05 14.85 -3.00
N ILE A 52 -16.78 13.74 -2.86
CA ILE A 52 -16.19 12.43 -2.57
C ILE A 52 -15.38 11.91 -3.77
N TYR A 53 -15.90 11.99 -5.00
CA TYR A 53 -15.12 11.61 -6.18
C TYR A 53 -13.87 12.49 -6.35
N ALA A 54 -13.98 13.80 -6.10
CA ALA A 54 -12.85 14.72 -6.12
C ALA A 54 -11.81 14.37 -5.05
N GLY A 55 -12.24 14.08 -3.82
CA GLY A 55 -11.37 13.69 -2.72
C GLY A 55 -10.64 12.37 -2.98
N VAL A 56 -11.35 11.33 -3.42
CA VAL A 56 -10.77 10.02 -3.76
C VAL A 56 -9.76 10.17 -4.91
N GLY A 57 -10.11 10.94 -5.96
CA GLY A 57 -9.22 11.21 -7.09
C GLY A 57 -7.97 11.99 -6.71
N LEU A 58 -8.11 13.05 -5.91
CA LEU A 58 -6.99 13.87 -5.44
C LEU A 58 -6.05 13.08 -4.53
N LEU A 59 -6.58 12.36 -3.53
CA LEU A 59 -5.79 11.57 -2.60
C LEU A 59 -5.10 10.39 -3.31
N GLY A 60 -5.80 9.72 -4.22
CA GLY A 60 -5.23 8.67 -5.05
C GLY A 60 -4.13 9.17 -5.96
N GLY A 61 -4.37 10.27 -6.68
CA GLY A 61 -3.37 10.90 -7.54
C GLY A 61 -2.16 11.41 -6.78
N TRP A 62 -2.37 12.01 -5.60
CA TRP A 62 -1.30 12.46 -4.72
C TRP A 62 -0.48 11.29 -4.16
N ALA A 63 -1.13 10.19 -3.78
CA ALA A 63 -0.45 8.98 -3.33
C ALA A 63 0.43 8.39 -4.44
N GLN A 64 -0.07 8.33 -5.68
CA GLN A 64 0.69 7.87 -6.84
C GLN A 64 1.89 8.79 -7.14
N LEU A 65 1.67 10.11 -7.13
CA LEU A 65 2.72 11.08 -7.37
C LEU A 65 3.81 11.00 -6.30
N ARG A 66 3.42 10.92 -5.02
CA ARG A 66 4.35 10.74 -3.91
C ARG A 66 5.13 9.43 -4.02
N ASP A 67 4.50 8.35 -4.45
CA ASP A 67 5.18 7.05 -4.59
C ASP A 67 6.20 7.04 -5.74
N ARG A 68 5.91 7.78 -6.83
CA ARG A 68 6.87 8.02 -7.92
C ARG A 68 8.03 8.92 -7.53
N LEU A 69 7.79 9.88 -6.64
CA LEU A 69 8.83 10.78 -6.12
C LEU A 69 9.68 10.13 -5.02
N ARG A 70 9.23 9.02 -4.42
CA ARG A 70 9.92 8.36 -3.31
C ARG A 70 10.97 7.38 -3.82
N PRO A 71 12.27 7.60 -3.55
CA PRO A 71 13.33 6.70 -4.00
C PRO A 71 13.21 5.31 -3.37
N GLU A 72 13.51 4.28 -4.17
CA GLU A 72 13.41 2.85 -3.79
C GLU A 72 14.16 2.51 -2.48
N GLN A 73 15.24 3.25 -2.19
CA GLN A 73 16.12 3.06 -1.03
C GLN A 73 15.44 3.36 0.32
N GLU A 74 14.39 4.18 0.33
CA GLU A 74 13.63 4.55 1.54
C GLU A 74 12.30 3.77 1.66
N ARG A 75 12.06 2.78 0.79
CA ARG A 75 10.86 1.93 0.87
C ARG A 75 10.93 0.92 2.02
N GLY A 76 11.68 1.20 3.09
CA GLY A 76 11.77 0.37 4.30
C GLY A 76 10.62 0.59 5.26
N VAL A 77 10.01 -0.49 5.74
CA VAL A 77 9.18 -0.43 6.95
C VAL A 77 10.10 -0.15 8.14
N ALA A 78 9.71 0.75 9.06
CA ALA A 78 10.51 1.09 10.24
C ALA A 78 10.89 -0.14 11.09
N SER A 79 10.10 -1.21 11.00
CA SER A 79 10.39 -2.50 11.64
C SER A 79 11.50 -3.33 10.98
N ALA A 80 11.99 -2.93 9.80
CA ALA A 80 13.10 -3.55 9.09
C ALA A 80 14.42 -2.79 9.28
N LEU A 81 14.43 -1.76 10.15
CA LEU A 81 15.70 -1.19 10.61
C LEU A 81 16.53 -2.33 11.18
N PRO A 82 17.79 -2.52 10.71
CA PRO A 82 18.65 -3.52 11.27
C PRO A 82 18.76 -3.23 12.76
N VAL A 83 18.37 -4.20 13.60
CA VAL A 83 18.75 -4.18 15.01
C VAL A 83 20.26 -4.01 14.99
N LYS A 84 20.74 -2.85 15.45
CA LYS A 84 22.17 -2.51 15.50
C LYS A 84 22.83 -3.66 16.22
N ALA A 85 23.59 -4.47 15.49
CA ALA A 85 24.35 -5.55 16.07
C ALA A 85 25.25 -4.91 17.12
N GLU A 86 24.92 -5.15 18.39
CA GLU A 86 25.78 -4.78 19.49
C GLU A 86 27.09 -5.53 19.27
N GLN A 87 28.13 -4.75 18.98
CA GLN A 87 29.50 -5.22 18.93
C GLN A 87 29.97 -5.56 20.35
N SER A 88 31.00 -6.40 20.41
CA SER A 88 31.82 -6.76 21.59
C SER A 88 31.33 -8.04 22.28
N GLY A 89 32.00 -9.18 22.11
CA GLY A 89 33.34 -9.45 22.68
C GLY A 89 33.08 -10.16 24.02
N THR A 90 33.54 -11.38 24.30
CA THR A 90 34.84 -12.04 24.08
C THR A 90 34.66 -13.55 24.10
#